data_AF-A0A6I3U822-F1
#
_entry.id   AF-A0A6I3U822-F1
#
_cell.length_a   1.000
_cell.length_b   1.000
_cell.length_c   1.000
_cell.angle_alpha   90.00
_cell.angle_beta   90.00
_cell.angle_gamma   90.00
#
_symmetry.space_group_name_H-M   'P 1'
#
loop_
_entity.id
_entity.type
_entity.pdbx_description
1 polymer ?
#
loop_
_entity_poly.entity_id
_entity_poly.type
_entity_poly.pdbx_seq_one_letter_code
_entity_poly.pdbx_strand_id
1 'polypeptide(L)'
;YGVEQIISTGTCGVLADIEENAFLIPICALRDEGTSYHYVAPSRYMEMQIEAVSAIEQVFEQRGIPYEEVMTWTTDGFYRETAEKV
;
A
#
# COMPACT_ATOMS: atom_id res chain seq x y z
N TYR A 1 4.68 25.16 5.53
CA TYR A 1 3.39 24.60 5.10
C TYR A 1 2.92 23.63 6.18
N GLY A 2 1.62 23.61 6.50
CA GLY A 2 1.04 22.87 7.64
C GLY A 2 -0.04 21.89 7.21
N VAL A 3 0.29 21.01 6.28
CA VAL A 3 -0.60 19.90 5.91
C VAL A 3 -0.55 18.86 7.01
N GLU A 4 -1.71 18.46 7.51
CA GLU A 4 -1.84 17.51 8.62
C GLU A 4 -2.32 16.13 8.15
N GLN A 5 -2.93 16.04 6.98
CA GLN A 5 -3.51 14.81 6.43
C GLN A 5 -3.21 14.67 4.94
N ILE A 6 -2.78 13.48 4.53
CA ILE A 6 -2.48 13.14 3.13
C ILE A 6 -3.11 11.79 2.84
N ILE A 7 -3.92 11.73 1.78
CA ILE A 7 -4.46 10.48 1.24
C ILE A 7 -3.85 10.31 -0.16
N SER A 8 -3.29 9.13 -0.41
CA SER A 8 -2.76 8.76 -1.72
C SER A 8 -3.66 7.71 -2.36
N THR A 9 -3.99 7.90 -3.63
CA THR A 9 -4.71 6.92 -4.45
C THR A 9 -3.88 6.59 -5.68
N GLY A 10 -3.95 5.34 -6.10
CA GLY A 10 -3.16 4.83 -7.22
C GLY A 10 -3.66 3.48 -7.68
N THR A 11 -2.83 2.80 -8.48
CA THR A 11 -3.09 1.45 -8.96
C THR A 11 -1.89 0.56 -8.62
N CYS A 12 -2.11 -0.75 -8.58
CA CYS A 12 -1.05 -1.73 -8.37
C CYS A 12 -1.36 -3.02 -9.14
N GLY A 13 -0.32 -3.81 -9.38
CA GLY A 13 -0.49 -5.21 -9.78
C GLY A 13 -0.66 -6.10 -8.55
N VAL A 14 -1.25 -7.27 -8.75
CA VAL A 14 -1.48 -8.25 -7.67
C VAL A 14 -0.52 -9.43 -7.78
N LEU A 15 -0.09 -9.94 -6.63
CA LEU A 15 0.71 -11.18 -6.52
C LEU A 15 -0.10 -12.36 -5.96
N ALA A 16 -1.37 -12.11 -5.66
CA ALA A 16 -2.35 -13.08 -5.22
C ALA A 16 -3.50 -13.14 -6.23
N ASP A 17 -4.38 -14.13 -6.08
CA ASP A 17 -5.57 -14.30 -6.91
C ASP A 17 -6.65 -13.30 -6.51
N ILE A 18 -6.50 -12.05 -6.97
CA ILE A 18 -7.39 -10.92 -6.73
C ILE A 18 -7.86 -10.40 -8.09
N GLU A 19 -9.15 -10.12 -8.21
CA GLU A 19 -9.75 -9.67 -9.47
C GLU A 19 -9.25 -8.27 -9.89
N GLU A 20 -9.19 -8.04 -11.20
CA GLU A 20 -8.95 -6.70 -11.73
C GLU A 20 -10.07 -5.74 -11.30
N ASN A 21 -9.71 -4.46 -11.08
CA ASN A 21 -10.61 -3.40 -10.63
C ASN A 21 -11.17 -3.59 -9.21
N ALA A 22 -10.61 -4.50 -8.41
CA ALA A 22 -10.88 -4.53 -6.98
C ALA A 22 -10.31 -3.29 -6.27
N PHE A 23 -11.04 -2.75 -5.29
CA PHE A 23 -10.51 -1.72 -4.40
C PHE A 23 -9.68 -2.37 -3.29
N LEU A 24 -8.48 -1.87 -3.09
CA LEU A 24 -7.54 -2.40 -2.10
C LEU A 24 -7.19 -1.29 -1.10
N ILE A 25 -7.25 -1.60 0.18
CA ILE A 25 -6.82 -0.71 1.26
C ILE A 25 -5.49 -1.24 1.81
N PRO A 26 -4.36 -0.55 1.56
CA PRO A 26 -3.09 -0.94 2.17
C PRO A 26 -3.16 -0.78 3.69
N ILE A 27 -2.82 -1.83 4.44
CA ILE A 27 -2.64 -1.77 5.90
C ILE A 27 -1.16 -1.78 6.30
N CYS A 28 -0.31 -2.33 5.44
CA CYS A 28 1.14 -2.30 5.59
C CYS A 28 1.84 -2.36 4.23
N ALA A 29 3.09 -1.91 4.18
CA ALA A 29 3.91 -1.92 2.98
C ALA A 29 5.28 -2.57 3.25
N LEU A 30 5.63 -3.59 2.47
CA LEU A 30 7.01 -4.08 2.32
C LEU A 30 7.85 -3.01 1.62
N ARG A 31 8.93 -2.60 2.28
CA ARG A 31 9.86 -1.57 1.81
C ARG A 31 10.99 -2.22 1.02
N ASP A 32 10.89 -2.18 -0.31
CA ASP A 32 11.95 -2.61 -1.24
C ASP A 32 12.26 -1.50 -2.26
N GLU A 33 11.91 -0.27 -1.89
CA GLU A 33 12.35 0.96 -2.52
C GLU A 33 13.49 1.58 -1.70
N GLY A 34 14.29 2.44 -2.32
CA GLY A 34 15.43 3.06 -1.65
C GLY A 34 15.11 4.30 -0.82
N THR A 35 14.02 5.01 -1.14
CA THR A 35 13.75 6.36 -0.65
C THR A 35 13.44 6.38 0.85
N SER A 36 12.57 5.52 1.35
CA SER A 36 12.11 5.58 2.75
C SER A 36 13.23 5.35 3.76
N TYR A 37 14.28 4.61 3.41
CA TYR A 37 15.43 4.33 4.29
C TYR A 37 16.24 5.57 4.64
N HIS A 38 16.06 6.67 3.92
CA HIS A 38 16.65 7.97 4.26
C HIS A 38 15.85 8.76 5.30
N TYR A 39 14.59 8.41 5.54
CA TYR A 39 13.65 9.21 6.35
C TYR A 39 13.16 8.50 7.61
N VAL A 40 13.21 7.16 7.65
CA VAL A 40 12.83 6.37 8.81
C VAL A 40 13.84 5.26 9.05
N ALA A 41 13.96 4.82 10.30
CA ALA A 41 14.83 3.71 10.68
C ALA A 41 14.60 2.48 9.78
N PRO A 42 15.66 1.71 9.48
CA PRO A 42 15.54 0.50 8.69
C PRO A 42 14.54 -0.48 9.33
N SER A 43 13.49 -0.80 8.58
CA SER A 43 12.52 -1.84 8.87
C SER A 43 12.12 -2.47 7.55
N ARG A 44 11.73 -3.75 7.58
CA ARG A 44 11.24 -4.43 6.39
C ARG A 44 9.83 -3.97 6.01
N TYR A 45 9.03 -3.61 7.01
CA TYR A 45 7.64 -3.20 6.83
C TYR A 45 7.40 -1.79 7.36
N MET A 46 6.43 -1.11 6.77
CA MET A 46 5.83 0.13 7.26
C MET A 46 4.34 -0.09 7.47
N GLU A 47 3.86 0.13 8.68
CA GLU A 47 2.42 0.07 9.00
C GLU A 47 1.72 1.35 8.57
N MET A 48 0.47 1.25 8.13
CA MET A 48 -0.39 2.40 7.89
C MET A 48 -1.00 2.94 9.18
N GLN A 49 -1.40 4.22 9.17
CA GLN A 49 -2.08 4.83 10.30
C GLN A 49 -3.49 4.26 10.41
N ILE A 50 -3.80 3.66 11.56
CA ILE A 50 -5.07 2.96 11.79
C ILE A 50 -6.27 3.91 11.63
N GLU A 51 -6.12 5.17 12.02
CA GLU A 51 -7.16 6.17 11.89
C GLU A 51 -7.50 6.47 10.42
N ALA A 52 -6.49 6.44 9.53
CA ALA A 52 -6.69 6.66 8.11
C ALA A 52 -7.33 5.44 7.45
N VAL A 53 -6.90 4.24 7.81
CA VAL A 53 -7.49 2.97 7.32
C VAL A 53 -8.97 2.90 7.70
N SER A 54 -9.30 3.07 8.99
CA SER A 54 -10.69 3.04 9.46
C SER A 54 -11.57 4.11 8.83
N ALA A 55 -11.02 5.30 8.52
CA ALA A 55 -11.78 6.34 7.84
C ALA A 55 -12.15 5.94 6.41
N ILE A 56 -11.27 5.23 5.69
CA ILE A 56 -11.54 4.74 4.33
C ILE A 56 -12.54 3.59 4.36
N GLU A 57 -12.36 2.63 5.27
CA GLU A 57 -13.27 1.49 5.47
C GLU A 57 -14.70 1.95 5.72
N GLN A 58 -14.90 2.88 6.65
CA GLN A 58 -16.23 3.44 6.97
C GLN A 58 -16.90 4.04 5.73
N VAL A 59 -16.15 4.75 4.89
CA VAL A 59 -16.70 5.35 3.66
C VAL A 59 -17.08 4.25 2.66
N PHE A 60 -16.25 3.22 2.51
CA PHE A 60 -16.53 2.12 1.58
C PHE A 60 -17.74 1.30 2.03
N GLU A 61 -17.84 0.99 3.33
CA GLU A 61 -19.00 0.32 3.93
C GLU A 61 -20.29 1.11 3.75
N GLN A 62 -20.28 2.42 4.05
CA GLN A 62 -21.45 3.29 3.88
C GLN A 62 -21.91 3.38 2.42
N ARG A 63 -20.98 3.22 1.47
CA ARG A 63 -21.25 3.27 0.03
C ARG A 63 -21.54 1.89 -0.58
N GLY A 64 -21.38 0.81 0.19
CA GLY A 64 -21.50 -0.56 -0.31
C GLY A 64 -20.43 -0.92 -1.35
N ILE A 65 -19.24 -0.35 -1.24
CA ILE A 65 -18.10 -0.62 -2.15
C ILE A 65 -17.31 -1.80 -1.55
N PRO A 66 -17.18 -2.93 -2.26
CA PRO A 66 -16.35 -4.04 -1.79
C PRO A 66 -14.87 -3.65 -1.84
N TYR A 67 -14.11 -4.08 -0.83
CA TYR A 67 -12.68 -3.86 -0.74
C TYR A 67 -11.98 -5.00 -0.01
N GLU A 68 -10.67 -5.06 -0.17
CA GLU A 68 -9.80 -5.96 0.59
C GLU A 68 -8.69 -5.16 1.29
N GLU A 69 -8.44 -5.46 2.55
CA GLU A 69 -7.24 -5.02 3.26
C GLU A 69 -6.04 -5.84 2.78
N VAL A 70 -4.96 -5.16 2.39
CA VAL A 70 -3.80 -5.82 1.78
C VAL A 70 -2.46 -5.32 2.32
N MET A 71 -1.45 -6.17 2.20
CA MET A 71 -0.05 -5.76 2.25
C MET A 71 0.41 -5.37 0.85
N THR A 72 1.04 -4.21 0.71
CA THR A 72 1.65 -3.79 -0.56
C THR A 72 3.15 -4.07 -0.57
N TRP A 73 3.72 -4.21 -1.76
CA TRP A 73 5.16 -4.23 -1.97
C TRP A 73 5.54 -3.02 -2.80
N THR A 74 6.25 -2.08 -2.18
CA THR A 74 6.77 -0.89 -2.86
C THR A 74 8.18 -1.17 -3.32
N THR A 75 8.44 -1.06 -4.62
CA THR A 75 9.73 -1.37 -5.24
C THR A 75 10.05 -0.38 -6.35
N ASP A 76 11.33 -0.04 -6.51
CA ASP A 76 11.82 0.78 -7.63
C ASP A 76 12.02 -0.08 -8.91
N GLY A 77 12.02 -1.41 -8.78
CA GLY A 77 12.34 -2.36 -9.85
C GLY A 77 11.10 -2.98 -10.51
N PHE A 78 10.36 -2.20 -11.29
CA PHE A 78 9.16 -2.69 -12.00
C PHE A 78 9.48 -3.84 -12.97
N TYR A 79 10.53 -3.70 -13.77
CA TYR A 79 11.01 -4.76 -14.65
C TYR A 79 11.90 -5.71 -13.86
N ARG A 80 11.40 -6.92 -13.63
CA ARG A 80 12.13 -7.97 -12.92
C ARG A 80 13.21 -8.54 -13.83
N GLU A 81 14.42 -8.01 -13.74
CA GLU A 81 15.53 -8.41 -14.63
C GLU A 81 16.02 -9.85 -14.39
N THR A 82 15.79 -10.42 -13.18
CA THR A 82 16.24 -11.79 -12.85
C THR A 82 15.31 -12.50 -11.86
N ALA A 83 14.94 -13.74 -12.16
CA ALA A 83 14.06 -14.58 -11.33
C ALA A 83 14.63 -14.92 -9.94
N GLU A 84 15.95 -14.89 -9.76
CA GLU A 84 16.65 -15.26 -8.52
C GLU A 84 16.66 -14.18 -7.43
N LYS A 85 16.16 -12.97 -7.72
CA LYS A 85 16.06 -11.89 -6.72
C LYS A 85 14.84 -12.05 -5.78
N VAL A 86 14.28 -13.27 -5.71
CA VAL A 86 13.07 -13.63 -4.95
C VAL A 86 13.43 -14.51 -3.77
#